data_AF-A0A516PXK1-F1
#
_entry.id   AF-A0A516PXK1-F1
#
_cell.length_a   1.000
_cell.length_b   1.000
_cell.length_c   1.000
_cell.angle_alpha   90.00
_cell.angle_beta   90.00
_cell.angle_gamma   90.00
#
_symmetry.space_group_name_H-M   'P 1'
#
loop_
_entity.id
_entity.type
_entity.pdbx_description
1 polymer ?
#
loop_
_entity_poly.entity_id
_entity_poly.type
_entity_poly.pdbx_seq_one_letter_code
_entity_poly.pdbx_strand_id
1 'polypeptide(L)' 'MSETNDPDEPQPAEGGTDGNPSGPNWALGLPIGIAIGIALGSAMHNVAFGIAIGVAIGIAFACAFGARQPTKPE' A
#
# COMPACT_ATOMS: atom_id res chain seq x y z
N MET A 1 10.81 34.96 -27.66
CA MET A 1 11.96 34.18 -27.14
C MET A 1 11.40 33.34 -26.01
N SER A 2 11.43 32.04 -26.24
CA SER A 2 11.08 30.88 -25.41
C SER A 2 10.40 31.14 -24.07
N GLU A 3 9.07 31.08 -24.07
CA GLU A 3 8.35 30.58 -22.91
C GLU A 3 8.56 29.06 -22.94
N THR A 4 9.62 28.62 -22.27
CA THR A 4 9.94 27.20 -22.10
C THR A 4 8.82 26.61 -21.26
N ASN A 5 7.85 26.03 -21.96
CA ASN A 5 6.91 25.08 -21.40
C ASN A 5 7.77 23.89 -20.97
N ASP A 6 7.97 23.72 -19.66
CA ASP A 6 8.58 22.54 -19.05
C ASP A 6 7.42 21.59 -18.67
N PRO A 7 7.12 20.52 -19.43
CA PRO A 7 6.07 19.59 -19.10
C PRO A 7 6.67 18.25 -18.64
N ASP A 8 7.44 18.21 -17.55
CA ASP A 8 7.94 16.95 -16.99
C ASP A 8 8.27 17.10 -15.51
N GLU A 9 7.33 17.61 -14.71
CA GLU A 9 7.33 17.24 -13.28
C GLU A 9 6.70 15.84 -13.20
N PRO A 10 7.46 14.79 -12.84
CA PRO A 10 6.89 13.49 -12.63
C PRO A 10 5.95 13.62 -11.43
N GLN A 11 4.66 13.71 -11.70
CA GLN A 11 3.61 13.66 -10.68
C GLN A 11 3.93 12.47 -9.79
N PRO A 12 4.27 12.68 -8.51
CA PRO A 12 4.46 11.58 -7.58
C PRO A 12 3.19 10.77 -7.69
N ALA A 13 3.31 9.46 -7.91
CA ALA A 13 2.16 8.58 -7.96
C ALA A 13 1.45 8.64 -6.60
N GLU A 14 0.55 9.63 -6.44
CA GLU A 14 -0.40 9.70 -5.35
C GLU A 14 -1.24 8.45 -5.51
N GLY A 15 -0.94 7.46 -4.66
CA GLY A 15 -1.81 6.32 -4.45
C GLY A 15 -3.12 6.85 -3.86
N GLY A 16 -4.00 7.34 -4.74
CA GLY A 16 -5.31 7.83 -4.41
C GLY A 16 -6.13 6.72 -3.79
N THR A 17 -6.43 6.87 -2.50
CA THR A 17 -7.60 6.24 -1.90
C THR A 17 -8.54 7.34 -1.47
N ASP A 18 -9.23 7.86 -2.48
CA ASP A 18 -10.26 8.86 -2.40
C ASP A 18 -11.41 8.27 -1.56
N GLY A 19 -11.41 8.59 -0.26
CA GLY A 19 -12.62 9.00 0.45
C GLY A 19 -13.83 8.07 0.48
N ASN A 20 -13.72 6.74 0.45
CA ASN A 20 -14.84 5.88 0.83
C ASN A 20 -14.40 4.76 1.80
N PRO A 21 -14.81 4.81 3.09
CA PRO A 21 -14.38 3.83 4.09
C PRO A 21 -14.93 2.41 3.88
N SER A 22 -15.70 2.17 2.81
CA SER A 22 -16.45 0.92 2.60
C SER A 22 -15.68 -0.26 1.99
N GLY A 23 -14.34 -0.19 1.86
CA GLY A 23 -13.53 -1.21 1.18
C GLY A 23 -12.26 -1.63 1.95
N PRO A 24 -11.58 -2.71 1.50
CA PRO A 24 -10.29 -3.12 2.07
C PRO A 24 -9.31 -1.93 2.14
N ASN A 25 -8.69 -1.71 3.30
CA ASN A 25 -7.80 -0.58 3.53
C ASN A 25 -6.42 -0.85 2.89
N TRP A 26 -6.38 -0.79 1.56
CA TRP A 26 -5.17 -1.04 0.76
C TRP A 26 -4.03 -0.08 1.09
N ALA A 27 -4.37 1.20 1.39
CA ALA A 27 -3.41 2.23 1.75
C ALA A 27 -2.62 1.93 3.03
N LEU A 28 -3.19 1.16 3.96
CA LEU A 28 -2.52 0.76 5.19
C LEU A 28 -1.91 -0.64 5.11
N GLY A 29 -2.63 -1.61 4.53
CA GLY A 29 -2.17 -3.00 4.52
C GLY A 29 -0.95 -3.25 3.64
N LEU A 30 -0.92 -2.68 2.42
CA LEU A 30 0.14 -2.96 1.44
C LEU A 30 1.53 -2.45 1.88
N PRO A 31 1.72 -1.18 2.29
CA PRO A 31 3.04 -0.69 2.69
C PRO A 31 3.59 -1.40 3.93
N ILE A 32 2.72 -1.75 4.89
CA ILE A 32 3.11 -2.53 6.07
C ILE A 32 3.59 -3.93 5.66
N GLY A 33 2.83 -4.62 4.80
CA GLY A 33 3.21 -5.94 4.30
C GLY A 33 4.54 -5.92 3.53
N ILE A 34 4.75 -4.92 2.68
CA ILE A 34 5.99 -4.76 1.90
C ILE A 34 7.19 -4.52 2.83
N ALA A 35 7.08 -3.62 3.81
CA ALA A 35 8.16 -3.34 4.75
C ALA A 35 8.58 -4.59 5.54
N ILE A 36 7.60 -5.36 6.04
CA ILE A 36 7.85 -6.62 6.75
C ILE A 36 8.47 -7.66 5.80
N GLY A 37 7.93 -7.79 4.58
CA GLY A 37 8.42 -8.74 3.58
C GLY A 37 9.87 -8.48 3.17
N ILE A 38 10.26 -7.22 2.97
CA ILE A 38 11.64 -6.86 2.63
C ILE A 38 12.57 -7.15 3.82
N ALA A 39 12.17 -6.82 5.05
CA ALA A 39 12.96 -7.11 6.25
C ALA A 39 13.21 -8.62 6.43
N LEU A 40 12.16 -9.44 6.27
CA LEU A 40 12.26 -10.90 6.36
C LEU A 40 13.06 -11.49 5.19
N GLY A 41 12.82 -11.03 3.97
CA GLY A 41 13.55 -11.48 2.78
C GLY A 41 15.04 -11.16 2.85
N SER A 42 15.40 -10.00 3.39
CA SER A 42 16.78 -9.60 3.65
C SER A 42 17.44 -10.52 4.68
N ALA A 43 16.74 -10.80 5.80
CA ALA A 43 17.25 -11.70 6.84
C ALA A 43 17.49 -13.14 6.33
N MET A 44 16.67 -13.60 5.40
CA MET A 44 16.76 -14.94 4.82
C MET A 44 17.71 -15.04 3.60
N HIS A 45 18.36 -13.93 3.21
CA HIS A 45 19.08 -13.82 1.92
C HIS A 45 18.23 -14.24 0.71
N ASN A 46 16.90 -14.18 0.84
CA ASN A 46 15.93 -14.58 -0.18
C ASN A 46 14.78 -13.58 -0.23
N VAL A 47 15.02 -12.51 -1.00
CA VAL A 47 14.07 -11.42 -1.19
C VAL A 47 12.79 -11.89 -1.88
N ALA A 48 12.87 -12.86 -2.79
CA ALA A 48 11.69 -13.41 -3.46
C ALA A 48 10.71 -14.05 -2.46
N PHE A 49 11.24 -14.82 -1.50
CA PHE A 49 10.44 -15.42 -0.45
C PHE A 49 9.88 -14.37 0.52
N GLY A 50 10.67 -13.36 0.87
CA GLY A 50 10.24 -12.25 1.70
C GLY A 50 9.10 -11.43 1.08
N ILE A 51 9.18 -11.11 -0.21
CA ILE A 51 8.12 -10.40 -0.93
C ILE A 51 6.85 -11.26 -1.00
N ALA A 52 6.95 -12.56 -1.28
CA ALA A 52 5.79 -13.45 -1.33
C ALA A 52 5.02 -13.45 0.01
N ILE A 53 5.75 -13.57 1.12
CA ILE A 53 5.16 -13.50 2.48
C ILE A 53 4.64 -12.09 2.78
N GLY A 54 5.41 -11.06 2.48
CA GLY A 54 5.03 -9.67 2.75
C GLY A 54 3.76 -9.24 2.04
N VAL A 55 3.60 -9.62 0.77
CA VAL A 55 2.37 -9.36 -0.01
C VAL A 55 1.19 -10.13 0.57
N ALA A 56 1.37 -11.41 0.92
CA ALA A 56 0.31 -12.21 1.54
C ALA A 56 -0.18 -11.59 2.87
N ILE A 57 0.77 -11.16 3.71
CA ILE A 57 0.48 -10.45 4.97
C ILE A 57 -0.20 -9.11 4.68
N GLY A 58 0.33 -8.30 3.76
CA GLY A 58 -0.23 -6.99 3.44
C GLY A 58 -1.68 -7.05 2.94
N ILE A 59 -2.00 -8.04 2.11
CA ILE A 59 -3.38 -8.31 1.66
C ILE A 59 -4.27 -8.75 2.85
N ALA A 60 -3.78 -9.65 3.71
CA ALA A 60 -4.52 -10.09 4.88
C ALA A 60 -4.83 -8.92 5.84
N PHE A 61 -3.87 -8.02 6.06
CA PHE A 61 -4.05 -6.80 6.84
C PHE A 61 -5.01 -5.82 6.15
N ALA A 62 -4.87 -5.56 4.86
CA ALA A 62 -5.79 -4.69 4.11
C ALA A 62 -7.24 -5.19 4.22
N CYS A 63 -7.43 -6.50 4.11
CA CYS A 63 -8.74 -7.15 4.25
C CYS A 63 -9.26 -7.09 5.69
N ALA A 64 -8.43 -7.43 6.69
CA ALA A 64 -8.81 -7.45 8.09
C ALA A 64 -9.14 -6.05 8.65
N PHE A 65 -8.38 -5.03 8.24
CA PHE A 65 -8.59 -3.65 8.70
C PHE A 65 -9.67 -2.92 7.90
N GLY A 66 -9.87 -3.21 6.62
CA GLY A 66 -10.99 -2.63 5.85
C GLY A 66 -12.35 -3.27 6.14
N ALA A 67 -12.35 -4.50 6.66
CA ALA A 67 -13.59 -5.16 7.12
C ALA A 67 -14.15 -4.58 8.43
N ARG A 68 -13.40 -3.77 9.18
CA ARG A 68 -13.89 -3.12 10.40
C ARG A 68 -14.41 -1.71 10.11
N GLN A 69 -15.63 -1.66 9.60
CA GLN A 69 -16.48 -0.50 9.84
C GLN A 69 -17.48 -0.91 10.92
N PRO A 70 -17.37 -0.37 12.15
CA PRO A 70 -18.47 -0.40 13.08
C PRO A 70 -19.58 0.44 12.44
N THR A 71 -20.61 -0.23 11.92
CA THR A 71 -21.88 0.40 11.63
C THR A 71 -22.30 1.13 12.90
N LYS A 72 -22.30 2.46 12.84
CA LYS A 72 -22.81 3.32 13.89
C LYS A 72 -24.24 2.83 14.22
N PRO A 73 -24.51 2.33 15.45
CA PRO A 73 -25.89 2.17 15.88
C PRO A 73 -26.45 3.58 16.12
N GLU A 74 -27.64 3.76 15.58
CA GLU A 74 -28.42 4.98 15.48
C GLU A 74 -28.85 5.53 16.85
#